data_AF-A0A8C3S7J0-F1
#
_entry.id   AF-A0A8C3S7J0-F1
#
_cell.length_a   1.000
_cell.length_b   1.000
_cell.length_c   1.000
_cell.angle_alpha   90.00
_cell.angle_beta   90.00
_cell.angle_gamma   90.00
#
_symmetry.space_group_name_H-M   'P 1'
#
loop_
_entity.id
_entity.type
_entity.pdbx_description
1 polymer ?
#
loop_
_entity_poly.entity_id
_entity_poly.type
_entity_poly.pdbx_seq_one_letter_code
_entity_poly.pdbx_strand_id
1 'polypeptide(L)'
;FRVKSLILTAPSGQHRASPCPKEANRELLNDGSCWTIIGTETVEYTFSDSLACIQDPVSPVPLITMLELTGGGDVAMLEVQGENFHANLKVWFGDVEAETMYRTSLEITHIHKHRN
;
A
#
# COMPACT_ATOMS: atom_id res chain seq x y z
N PHE A 1 -5.21 6.02 -5.17
CA PHE A 1 -4.98 7.47 -4.94
C PHE A 1 -5.58 7.93 -3.62
N ARG A 2 -4.81 8.06 -2.52
CA ARG A 2 -5.18 8.94 -1.39
C ARG A 2 -4.08 9.10 -0.33
N VAL A 3 -4.05 10.34 0.19
CA VAL A 3 -3.48 10.88 1.43
C VAL A 3 -1.97 10.68 1.67
N LYS A 4 -1.19 11.71 1.36
CA LYS A 4 0.13 11.93 1.98
C LYS A 4 -0.11 12.41 3.41
N SER A 5 -0.07 11.51 4.38
CA SER A 5 -0.10 11.89 5.79
C SER A 5 1.16 12.67 6.14
N LEU A 6 0.98 13.93 6.55
CA LEU A 6 2.06 14.76 7.10
C LEU A 6 2.17 14.44 8.60
N ILE A 7 3.20 13.71 9.01
CA ILE A 7 3.43 13.46 10.44
C ILE A 7 4.14 14.70 11.01
N LEU A 8 3.41 15.52 11.77
CA LEU A 8 3.96 16.60 12.58
C LEU A 8 4.03 16.12 14.04
N THR A 9 5.18 15.60 14.46
CA THR A 9 5.42 15.21 15.86
C THR A 9 5.77 16.44 16.70
N ALA A 10 4.78 17.17 17.21
CA ALA A 10 5.03 18.28 18.14
C ALA A 10 4.95 17.85 19.62
N PRO A 11 5.80 18.37 20.53
CA PRO A 11 5.51 18.40 21.95
C PRO A 11 4.31 19.34 22.15
N SER A 12 3.45 18.99 23.09
CA SER A 12 2.08 19.50 23.26
C SER A 12 1.95 20.96 23.79
N GLY A 13 2.88 21.86 23.47
CA GLY A 13 2.93 23.22 24.02
C GLY A 13 2.84 24.32 22.97
N GLN A 14 1.99 25.34 23.21
CA GLN A 14 1.99 26.59 22.47
C GLN A 14 3.04 27.55 23.06
N HIS A 15 3.98 28.02 22.23
CA HIS A 15 4.94 29.05 22.61
C HIS A 15 4.64 30.35 21.85
N ARG A 16 4.61 31.50 22.55
CA ARG A 16 4.38 32.81 21.93
C ARG A 16 5.70 33.36 21.40
N ALA A 17 5.75 33.64 20.10
CA ALA A 17 6.91 34.26 19.46
C ALA A 17 7.13 35.70 19.93
N SER A 18 8.38 36.17 19.88
CA SER A 18 8.76 37.54 20.23
C SER A 18 9.05 38.37 18.98
N PRO A 19 8.63 39.65 18.87
CA PRO A 19 8.96 40.48 17.71
C PRO A 19 10.48 40.66 17.55
N CYS A 20 10.98 40.66 16.31
CA CYS A 20 12.39 40.94 16.04
C CYS A 20 12.71 42.44 16.21
N PRO A 21 13.67 42.85 17.06
CA PRO A 21 13.98 44.27 17.28
C PRO A 21 14.54 44.99 16.06
N LYS A 22 15.09 44.26 15.08
CA LYS A 22 15.77 44.80 13.89
C LYS A 22 14.89 44.79 12.63
N GLU A 23 13.85 43.96 12.60
CA GLU A 23 13.04 43.71 11.42
C GLU A 23 11.57 43.61 11.81
N ALA A 24 10.76 44.61 11.44
CA ALA A 24 9.35 44.71 11.86
C ALA A 24 8.46 43.56 11.33
N ASN A 25 8.89 42.84 10.30
CA ASN A 25 8.17 41.74 9.66
C ASN A 25 8.69 40.35 10.05
N ARG A 26 9.52 40.24 11.09
CA ARG A 26 10.05 38.96 11.58
C ARG A 26 9.74 38.75 13.05
N GLU A 27 9.58 37.49 13.41
CA GLU A 27 9.45 37.04 14.79
C GLU A 27 10.61 36.11 15.14
N LEU A 28 11.04 36.16 16.39
CA LEU A 28 12.02 35.27 16.98
C LEU A 28 11.29 34.04 17.50
N LEU A 29 11.63 32.88 16.92
CA LEU A 29 11.12 31.58 17.32
C LEU A 29 12.15 30.88 18.21
N ASN A 30 11.66 30.06 19.14
CA ASN A 30 12.50 29.13 19.88
C ASN A 30 12.88 27.94 18.97
N ASP A 31 14.05 27.34 19.15
CA ASP A 31 14.51 26.16 18.42
C ASP A 31 13.50 25.01 18.51
N GLY A 32 12.80 24.86 19.63
CA GLY A 32 11.73 23.87 19.82
C GLY A 32 10.44 24.14 19.01
N SER A 33 10.36 25.27 18.31
CA SER A 33 9.26 25.63 17.39
C SER A 33 9.65 25.47 15.92
N CYS A 34 10.89 25.09 15.63
CA CYS A 34 11.39 24.83 14.28
C CYS A 34 11.13 23.38 13.89
N TRP A 35 10.37 23.15 12.82
CA TRP A 35 9.97 21.82 12.35
C TRP A 35 10.50 21.56 10.94
N THR A 36 11.03 20.36 10.72
CA THR A 36 11.32 19.86 9.38
C THR A 36 10.13 19.05 8.88
N ILE A 37 9.63 19.38 7.70
CA ILE A 37 8.53 18.66 7.06
C ILE A 37 9.11 17.54 6.20
N ILE A 38 8.67 16.30 6.43
CA ILE A 38 9.08 15.10 5.67
C ILE A 38 7.83 14.41 5.12
N GLY A 39 7.82 14.15 3.81
CA GLY A 39 6.83 13.27 3.18
C GLY A 39 7.21 11.82 3.43
N THR A 40 6.28 11.02 3.96
CA THR A 40 6.50 9.59 4.20
C THR A 40 5.46 8.76 3.44
N GLU A 41 5.85 7.54 3.07
CA GLU A 41 4.98 6.54 2.46
C GLU A 41 5.02 5.28 3.34
N THR A 42 3.90 4.57 3.43
CA THR A 42 3.81 3.33 4.20
C THR A 42 3.35 2.21 3.27
N VAL A 43 4.07 1.10 3.32
CA VAL A 43 3.68 -0.14 2.64
C VAL A 43 3.51 -1.22 3.70
N GLU A 44 2.33 -1.82 3.77
CA GLU A 44 2.00 -2.88 4.71
C GLU A 44 1.90 -4.22 3.97
N TYR A 45 2.51 -5.26 4.52
CA TYR A 45 2.49 -6.62 3.98
C TYR A 45 1.87 -7.57 5.01
N THR A 46 0.92 -8.40 4.57
CA THR A 46 0.27 -9.41 5.41
C THR A 46 0.51 -10.80 4.82
N PHE A 47 0.91 -11.77 5.65
CA PHE A 47 1.09 -13.17 5.27
C PHE A 47 0.44 -14.08 6.32
N SER A 48 -0.07 -15.25 5.89
CA SER A 48 -0.60 -16.29 6.78
C SER A 48 0.12 -17.60 6.51
N ASP A 49 0.76 -18.16 7.54
CA ASP A 49 1.49 -19.42 7.42
C ASP A 49 0.50 -20.60 7.51
N SER A 50 0.41 -21.40 6.45
CA SER A 50 -0.33 -22.68 6.48
C SER A 50 0.63 -23.78 6.94
N LEU A 51 0.17 -24.67 7.82
CA LEU A 51 0.82 -25.76 8.60
C LEU A 51 2.05 -26.54 8.06
N ALA A 52 2.56 -26.29 6.86
CA ALA A 52 3.79 -26.85 6.34
C ALA A 52 4.94 -25.82 6.43
N CYS A 53 6.00 -26.16 7.17
CA CYS A 53 7.24 -25.39 7.30
C CYS A 53 7.74 -24.91 5.93
N ILE A 54 7.56 -23.62 5.64
CA ILE A 54 8.09 -22.98 4.43
C ILE A 54 9.60 -22.81 4.64
N GLN A 55 10.42 -23.51 3.85
CA GLN A 55 11.88 -23.40 3.91
C GLN A 55 12.43 -22.23 3.09
N ASP A 56 11.61 -21.62 2.23
CA ASP A 56 11.98 -20.50 1.36
C ASP A 56 11.55 -19.14 1.92
N PRO A 57 12.33 -18.06 1.70
CA PRO A 57 11.93 -16.72 2.12
C PRO A 57 10.64 -16.28 1.42
N VAL A 58 9.70 -15.71 2.17
CA VAL A 58 8.42 -15.16 1.66
C VAL A 58 8.57 -13.90 0.79
N SER A 59 9.81 -13.50 0.50
CA SER A 59 10.16 -12.29 -0.24
C SER A 59 10.54 -12.63 -1.69
N PRO A 60 10.14 -11.81 -2.68
CA PRO A 60 9.36 -10.57 -2.51
C PRO A 60 7.85 -10.85 -2.36
N VAL A 61 7.20 -10.11 -1.46
CA VAL A 61 5.76 -10.24 -1.21
C VAL A 61 5.00 -9.61 -2.39
N PRO A 62 4.00 -10.29 -2.97
CA PRO A 62 3.19 -9.73 -4.04
C PRO A 62 2.42 -8.50 -3.55
N LEU A 63 2.50 -7.41 -4.30
CA LEU A 63 1.76 -6.18 -4.03
C LEU A 63 0.67 -6.00 -5.09
N ILE A 64 -0.59 -5.90 -4.66
CA ILE A 64 -1.71 -5.66 -5.57
C ILE A 64 -1.94 -4.16 -5.66
N THR A 65 -1.89 -3.60 -6.87
CA THR A 65 -2.08 -2.17 -7.11
C THR A 65 -3.40 -1.87 -7.83
N MET A 66 -3.88 -2.80 -8.65
CA MET A 66 -5.16 -2.64 -9.36
C MET A 66 -5.87 -3.99 -9.56
N LEU A 67 -7.20 -3.94 -9.53
CA LEU A 67 -8.11 -5.04 -9.85
C LEU A 67 -9.08 -4.57 -10.93
N GLU A 68 -9.16 -5.28 -12.04
CA GLU A 68 -10.06 -4.97 -13.14
C GLU A 68 -10.94 -6.17 -13.47
N LEU A 69 -12.26 -5.98 -13.35
CA LEU A 69 -13.24 -7.00 -13.69
C LEU A 69 -13.82 -6.68 -15.08
N THR A 70 -13.70 -7.63 -16.00
CA THR A 70 -14.30 -7.55 -17.34
C THR A 70 -15.23 -8.73 -17.59
N GLY A 71 -16.21 -8.54 -18.48
CA GLY A 71 -17.24 -9.55 -18.77
C GLY A 71 -18.47 -9.46 -17.85
N GLY A 72 -19.30 -10.51 -17.88
CA GLY A 72 -20.58 -10.59 -17.17
C GLY A 72 -21.49 -11.69 -17.72
N GLY A 73 -22.26 -12.35 -16.85
CA GLY A 73 -23.07 -13.52 -17.19
C GLY A 73 -22.28 -14.82 -17.06
N ASP A 74 -22.17 -15.58 -18.15
CA ASP A 74 -21.55 -16.92 -18.17
C ASP A 74 -20.03 -16.91 -17.95
N VAL A 75 -19.37 -15.79 -18.28
CA VAL A 75 -17.91 -15.63 -18.13
C VAL A 75 -17.59 -14.23 -17.63
N ALA A 76 -16.81 -14.16 -16.55
CA ALA A 76 -16.17 -12.96 -16.05
C ALA A 76 -14.67 -13.19 -15.93
N MET A 77 -13.87 -12.16 -16.13
CA MET A 77 -12.42 -12.21 -15.98
C MET A 77 -11.99 -11.14 -14.99
N LEU A 78 -11.26 -11.55 -13.96
CA LEU A 78 -10.58 -10.64 -13.04
C LEU A 78 -9.10 -10.57 -13.43
N GLU A 79 -8.67 -9.39 -13.83
CA GLU A 79 -7.27 -9.05 -14.01
C GLU A 79 -6.74 -8.41 -12.73
N VAL A 80 -5.58 -8.90 -12.27
CA VAL A 80 -4.89 -8.45 -11.07
C VAL A 80 -3.54 -7.89 -11.50
N GLN A 81 -3.36 -6.59 -11.33
CA GLN A 81 -2.10 -5.90 -11.61
C GLN A 81 -1.39 -5.52 -10.32
N GLY A 82 -0.07 -5.52 -10.37
CA GLY A 82 0.74 -5.42 -9.18
C GLY A 82 2.23 -5.53 -9.44
N GLU A 83 2.95 -5.99 -8.42
CA GLU A 83 4.37 -6.26 -8.46
C GLU A 83 4.67 -7.61 -7.78
N ASN A 84 5.80 -8.21 -8.14
CA ASN A 84 6.32 -9.43 -7.51
C ASN A 84 5.39 -10.64 -7.63
N PHE A 85 4.70 -10.77 -8.75
CA PHE A 85 3.95 -11.98 -9.06
C PHE A 85 4.86 -13.11 -9.56
N HIS A 86 4.48 -14.33 -9.22
CA HIS A 86 5.20 -15.56 -9.56
C HIS A 86 4.18 -16.61 -10.04
N ALA A 87 4.63 -17.54 -10.88
CA ALA A 87 3.75 -18.54 -11.51
C ALA A 87 3.10 -19.52 -10.51
N ASN A 88 3.62 -19.63 -9.30
CA ASN A 88 3.09 -20.47 -8.22
C ASN A 88 2.03 -19.77 -7.35
N LEU A 89 1.76 -18.48 -7.57
CA LEU A 89 0.73 -17.76 -6.83
C LEU A 89 -0.68 -18.19 -7.28
N LYS A 90 -1.60 -18.22 -6.31
CA LYS A 90 -3.02 -18.51 -6.51
C LYS A 90 -3.86 -17.36 -5.95
N VAL A 91 -4.90 -16.98 -6.68
CA VAL A 91 -5.94 -16.08 -6.21
C VAL A 91 -7.00 -16.88 -5.48
N TRP A 92 -7.45 -16.37 -4.33
CA TRP A 92 -8.50 -16.99 -3.51
C TRP A 92 -9.61 -15.97 -3.27
N PHE A 93 -10.87 -16.42 -3.33
CA PHE A 93 -12.04 -15.64 -2.96
C PHE A 93 -12.64 -16.25 -1.69
N GLY A 94 -12.27 -15.71 -0.53
CA GLY A 94 -12.57 -16.36 0.74
C GLY A 94 -11.82 -17.69 0.86
N ASP A 95 -12.56 -18.80 0.94
CA ASP A 95 -12.05 -20.17 1.03
C ASP A 95 -12.02 -20.91 -0.31
N VAL A 96 -12.40 -20.25 -1.41
CA VAL A 96 -12.44 -20.84 -2.75
C VAL A 96 -11.21 -20.44 -3.56
N GLU A 97 -10.35 -21.41 -3.89
CA GLU A 97 -9.23 -21.20 -4.83
C GLU A 97 -9.75 -20.94 -6.25
N ALA A 98 -9.19 -19.91 -6.90
CA ALA A 98 -9.55 -19.50 -8.25
C ALA A 98 -8.54 -20.00 -9.29
N GLU A 99 -9.01 -20.37 -10.48
CA GLU A 99 -8.13 -20.73 -11.60
C GLU A 99 -7.26 -19.53 -12.01
N THR A 100 -5.98 -19.58 -11.65
CA THR A 100 -5.06 -18.46 -11.75
C THR A 100 -4.09 -18.65 -12.91
N MET A 101 -4.04 -17.68 -13.82
CA MET A 101 -3.14 -17.65 -14.97
C MET A 101 -2.12 -16.53 -14.79
N TYR A 102 -0.88 -16.91 -14.51
CA TYR A 102 0.25 -15.98 -14.48
C TYR A 102 0.58 -15.46 -15.88
N ARG A 103 0.68 -14.14 -16.01
CA ARG A 103 1.09 -13.48 -17.27
C ARG A 103 2.52 -12.98 -17.15
N THR A 104 2.77 -12.12 -16.18
CA THR A 104 4.09 -11.50 -15.92
C THR A 104 4.26 -11.22 -14.43
N SER A 105 5.45 -10.77 -14.02
CA SER A 105 5.69 -10.34 -12.63
C SER A 105 4.83 -9.15 -12.20
N LEU A 106 4.11 -8.51 -13.14
CA LEU A 106 3.23 -7.37 -12.91
C LEU A 106 1.74 -7.71 -13.09
N GLU A 107 1.41 -8.89 -13.62
CA GLU A 107 0.04 -9.22 -14.00
C GLU A 107 -0.29 -10.71 -13.82
N ILE A 108 -1.41 -10.99 -13.17
CA ILE A 108 -2.06 -12.29 -13.07
C ILE A 108 -3.52 -12.15 -13.50
N THR A 109 -4.07 -13.15 -14.18
CA THR A 109 -5.46 -13.17 -14.63
C THR A 109 -6.20 -14.36 -14.06
N HIS A 110 -7.48 -14.19 -13.72
CA HIS A 110 -8.41 -15.26 -13.36
C HIS A 110 -9.63 -15.19 -14.28
N ILE A 111 -10.07 -16.34 -14.80
CA ILE A 111 -11.34 -16.43 -15.55
C ILE A 111 -12.33 -17.19 -14.68
N HIS A 112 -13.38 -16.50 -14.24
CA HIS A 112 -14.54 -17.11 -13.62
C HIS A 112 -15.54 -17.50 -14.71
N LYS A 113 -15.80 -18.80 -14.87
CA LYS A 113 -16.93 -19.28 -15.68
C LYS A 113 -18.05 -19.69 -14.76
N HIS A 114 -19.22 -19.06 -14.90
CA HIS A 114 -20.42 -19.52 -14.25
C HIS A 114 -20.76 -20.90 -14.83
N ARG A 115 -20.66 -21.96 -14.03
CA ARG A 115 -21.23 -23.25 -14.42
C ARG A 115 -22.74 -23.16 -14.17
N ASN A 116 -23.51 -23.32 -15.25
CA ASN A 116 -24.95 -23.55 -15.19
C ASN A 116 -25.30 -24.76 -14.31
#